data_AF-A0A7C6AE92-F1
#
_entry.id   AF-A0A7C6AE92-F1
#
_cell.length_a   1.000
_cell.length_b   1.000
_cell.length_c   1.000
_cell.angle_alpha   90.00
_cell.angle_beta   90.00
_cell.angle_gamma   90.00
#
_symmetry.space_group_name_H-M   'P 1'
#
loop_
_entity.id
_entity.type
_entity.pdbx_description
1 polymer ?
#
loop_
_entity_poly.entity_id
_entity_poly.type
_entity_poly.pdbx_seq_one_letter_code
_entity_poly.pdbx_strand_id
1 'polypeptide(L)'
;MINRMLEEQLAQKIADSGKEMNVKMFLPLDNLFRIFSNDDYFAVAIANAFTWASYAVNNKDNYFKFAINYLTTGNTASLMEVGVFSGQFGPEKLISGLQGWKFIIDQLGKQNFQSCSAGELYNIQNECLLIANQKQPLGIGPWLFCAPFKIVAIQRNDLWGSEDLDDVLMPLGTKVIRGVKKLIQQGCTYTQSLDINMFSEEEGGLKEGIGTAKLVQDISKKIAKISKTRVLHINSGLYLYGKEET
;
A
#
# COMPACT_ATOMS: atom_id res chain seq x y z
N MET A 1 10.80 23.33 -20.03
CA MET A 1 9.61 22.66 -20.58
C MET A 1 10.07 21.38 -21.25
N ILE A 2 9.69 20.21 -20.74
CA ILE A 2 10.09 18.92 -21.31
C ILE A 2 9.40 18.70 -22.66
N ASN A 3 10.12 18.11 -23.62
CA ASN A 3 9.56 17.67 -24.90
C ASN A 3 8.54 16.56 -24.63
N ARG A 4 7.32 16.66 -25.18
CA ARG A 4 6.24 15.66 -25.02
C ARG A 4 6.69 14.23 -25.28
N MET A 5 7.57 14.01 -26.26
CA MET A 5 8.12 12.68 -26.57
C MET A 5 8.98 12.13 -25.41
N LEU A 6 9.75 13.00 -24.74
CA LEU A 6 10.55 12.61 -23.57
C LEU A 6 9.65 12.30 -22.36
N GLU A 7 8.51 12.98 -22.22
CA GLU A 7 7.54 12.72 -21.16
C GLU A 7 6.84 11.37 -21.35
N GLU A 8 6.45 11.04 -22.58
CA GLU A 8 5.88 9.72 -22.92
C GLU A 8 6.90 8.59 -22.66
N GLN A 9 8.18 8.80 -23.02
CA GLN A 9 9.26 7.86 -22.71
C GLN A 9 9.48 7.68 -21.21
N LEU A 10 9.47 8.77 -20.43
CA LEU A 10 9.59 8.70 -18.97
C LEU A 10 8.41 7.97 -18.34
N ALA A 11 7.18 8.27 -18.77
CA ALA A 11 5.97 7.60 -18.31
C ALA A 11 6.05 6.08 -18.58
N GLN A 12 6.49 5.69 -19.79
CA GLN A 12 6.67 4.29 -20.14
C GLN A 12 7.73 3.61 -19.28
N LYS A 13 8.88 4.27 -19.06
CA LYS A 13 9.95 3.75 -18.21
C LYS A 13 9.48 3.49 -16.78
N ILE A 14 8.75 4.44 -16.19
CA ILE A 14 8.13 4.29 -14.86
C ILE A 14 7.17 3.10 -14.85
N ALA A 15 6.32 2.98 -15.86
CA ALA A 15 5.35 1.89 -15.97
C ALA A 15 6.02 0.51 -16.09
N ASP A 16 7.04 0.37 -16.94
CA ASP A 16 7.74 -0.88 -17.19
C ASP A 16 8.49 -1.36 -15.95
N SER A 17 9.26 -0.47 -15.31
CA SER A 17 9.96 -0.79 -14.06
C SER A 17 8.99 -1.14 -12.93
N GLY A 18 7.85 -0.44 -12.85
CA GLY A 18 6.80 -0.73 -11.88
C GLY A 18 6.12 -2.08 -12.10
N LYS A 19 5.89 -2.46 -13.36
CA LYS A 19 5.37 -3.78 -13.73
C LYS A 19 6.36 -4.88 -13.35
N GLU A 20 7.63 -4.72 -13.68
CA GLU A 20 8.69 -5.67 -13.32
C GLU A 20 8.77 -5.85 -11.79
N MET A 21 8.71 -4.75 -11.03
CA MET A 21 8.70 -4.79 -9.56
C MET A 21 7.51 -5.58 -9.02
N ASN A 22 6.30 -5.34 -9.54
CA ASN A 22 5.10 -6.05 -9.08
C ASN A 22 5.17 -7.55 -9.40
N VAL A 23 5.72 -7.93 -10.56
CA VAL A 23 5.97 -9.35 -10.90
C VAL A 23 6.96 -9.98 -9.92
N LYS A 24 8.05 -9.28 -9.55
CA LYS A 24 9.01 -9.75 -8.54
C LYS A 24 8.39 -9.88 -7.15
N MET A 25 7.43 -9.03 -6.79
CA MET A 25 6.72 -9.10 -5.53
C MET A 25 5.64 -10.19 -5.49
N PHE A 26 5.04 -10.52 -6.64
CA PHE A 26 3.94 -11.48 -6.73
C PHE A 26 4.32 -12.85 -6.17
N LEU A 27 5.43 -13.46 -6.63
CA LEU A 27 5.77 -14.84 -6.22
C LEU A 27 6.02 -14.99 -4.70
N PRO A 28 6.80 -14.12 -4.03
CA PRO A 28 6.95 -14.16 -2.58
C PRO A 28 5.63 -14.00 -1.82
N LEU A 29 4.72 -13.15 -2.32
CA LEU A 29 3.39 -12.94 -1.74
C LEU A 29 2.55 -14.20 -1.95
N ASP A 30 2.41 -14.69 -3.18
CA ASP A 30 1.61 -15.87 -3.48
C ASP A 30 2.04 -17.08 -2.63
N ASN A 31 3.35 -17.29 -2.47
CA ASN A 31 3.89 -18.30 -1.56
C ASN A 31 3.51 -18.06 -0.09
N LEU A 32 3.52 -16.81 0.37
CA LEU A 32 3.09 -16.47 1.73
C LEU A 32 1.60 -16.76 1.94
N PHE A 33 0.74 -16.35 1.00
CA PHE A 33 -0.71 -16.58 1.08
C PHE A 33 -1.08 -18.06 1.05
N ARG A 34 -0.32 -18.91 0.34
CA ARG A 34 -0.54 -20.37 0.32
C ARG A 34 -0.23 -21.08 1.66
N ILE A 35 0.55 -20.46 2.55
CA ILE A 35 0.90 -21.05 3.85
C ILE A 35 -0.26 -20.92 4.85
N PHE A 36 -1.07 -19.87 4.72
CA PHE A 36 -2.15 -19.55 5.64
C PHE A 36 -3.51 -19.92 5.04
N SER A 37 -4.54 -19.99 5.89
CA SER A 37 -5.88 -20.36 5.42
C SER A 37 -6.49 -19.23 4.58
N ASN A 38 -7.44 -19.57 3.70
CA ASN A 38 -8.17 -18.57 2.93
C ASN A 38 -8.97 -17.60 3.82
N ASP A 39 -9.40 -18.05 5.00
CA ASP A 39 -10.11 -17.17 5.95
C ASP A 39 -9.19 -16.11 6.57
N ASP A 40 -7.87 -16.31 6.52
CA ASP A 40 -6.86 -15.39 7.08
C ASP A 40 -6.35 -14.36 6.06
N TYR A 41 -6.88 -14.37 4.83
CA TYR A 41 -6.29 -13.70 3.68
C TYR A 41 -5.93 -12.23 3.95
N PHE A 42 -6.86 -11.45 4.49
CA PHE A 42 -6.58 -10.03 4.76
C PHE A 42 -5.66 -9.82 5.96
N ALA A 43 -5.72 -10.71 6.97
CA ALA A 43 -4.78 -10.69 8.09
C ALA A 43 -3.33 -10.92 7.62
N VAL A 44 -3.12 -11.80 6.64
CA VAL A 44 -1.81 -11.99 5.98
C VAL A 44 -1.35 -10.70 5.31
N ALA A 45 -2.23 -10.03 4.55
CA ALA A 45 -1.92 -8.77 3.88
C ALA A 45 -1.53 -7.67 4.88
N ILE A 46 -2.25 -7.56 6.00
CA ILE A 46 -1.96 -6.63 7.09
C ILE A 46 -0.61 -6.95 7.72
N ALA A 47 -0.38 -8.19 8.15
CA ALA A 47 0.90 -8.59 8.74
C ALA A 47 2.08 -8.31 7.80
N ASN A 48 1.92 -8.57 6.50
CA ASN A 48 2.96 -8.28 5.52
C ASN A 48 3.17 -6.77 5.29
N ALA A 49 2.16 -5.92 5.50
CA ALA A 49 2.36 -4.47 5.46
C ALA A 49 3.32 -4.01 6.56
N PHE A 50 3.23 -4.55 7.77
CA PHE A 50 4.15 -4.23 8.87
C PHE A 50 5.58 -4.67 8.59
N THR A 51 5.81 -5.77 7.86
CA THR A 51 7.17 -6.17 7.45
C THR A 51 7.71 -5.24 6.36
N TRP A 52 6.89 -4.85 5.38
CA TRP A 52 7.28 -3.92 4.31
C TRP A 52 7.61 -2.51 4.82
N ALA A 53 6.92 -2.06 5.88
CA ALA A 53 7.23 -0.82 6.56
C ALA A 53 8.31 -0.96 7.65
N SER A 54 8.94 -2.12 7.80
CA SER A 54 9.98 -2.38 8.83
C SER A 54 9.50 -2.22 10.29
N TYR A 55 8.20 -2.28 10.54
CA TYR A 55 7.65 -2.38 11.91
C TYR A 55 7.89 -3.76 12.52
N ALA A 56 8.00 -4.79 11.68
CA ALA A 56 8.30 -6.16 12.09
C ALA A 56 9.43 -6.75 11.26
N VAL A 57 10.20 -7.65 11.86
CA VAL A 57 11.16 -8.50 11.14
C VAL A 57 10.39 -9.48 10.26
N ASN A 58 10.84 -9.67 9.02
CA ASN A 58 10.24 -10.63 8.11
C ASN A 58 10.59 -12.08 8.51
N ASN A 59 9.86 -12.62 9.48
CA ASN A 59 9.99 -13.99 9.96
C ASN A 59 8.68 -14.76 9.73
N LYS A 60 8.66 -15.58 8.66
CA LYS A 60 7.47 -16.33 8.22
C LYS A 60 6.96 -17.32 9.27
N ASP A 61 7.85 -17.94 10.02
CA ASP A 61 7.51 -19.05 10.92
C ASP A 61 6.94 -18.58 12.26
N ASN A 62 7.36 -17.40 12.72
CA ASN A 62 6.96 -16.88 14.04
C ASN A 62 6.09 -15.63 13.96
N TYR A 63 6.62 -14.54 13.39
CA TYR A 63 5.92 -13.25 13.38
C TYR A 63 4.54 -13.35 12.72
N PHE A 64 4.48 -13.89 11.50
CA PHE A 64 3.23 -14.00 10.77
C PHE A 64 2.20 -14.85 11.50
N LYS A 65 2.63 -15.99 12.07
CA LYS A 65 1.76 -16.87 12.86
C LYS A 65 1.09 -16.13 14.02
N PHE A 66 1.86 -15.40 14.82
CA PHE A 66 1.32 -14.67 15.97
C PHE A 66 0.47 -13.46 15.55
N ALA A 67 0.91 -12.71 14.54
CA ALA A 67 0.18 -11.54 14.04
C ALA A 67 -1.17 -11.95 13.44
N ILE A 68 -1.20 -12.99 12.59
CA ILE A 68 -2.42 -13.50 11.97
C ILE A 68 -3.36 -14.08 13.04
N ASN A 69 -2.84 -14.85 14.00
CA ASN A 69 -3.68 -15.36 15.09
C ASN A 69 -4.32 -14.24 15.90
N TYR A 70 -3.59 -13.17 16.21
CA TYR A 70 -4.16 -12.00 16.89
C TYR A 70 -5.22 -11.30 16.02
N LEU A 71 -4.91 -11.03 14.76
CA LEU A 71 -5.81 -10.33 13.84
C LEU A 71 -7.13 -11.09 13.61
N THR A 72 -7.10 -12.42 13.66
CA THR A 72 -8.27 -13.28 13.42
C THR A 72 -9.06 -13.58 14.68
N THR A 73 -8.38 -13.88 15.79
CA THR A 73 -9.04 -14.35 17.03
C THR A 73 -9.11 -13.29 18.13
N GLY A 74 -8.29 -12.24 18.07
CA GLY A 74 -8.11 -11.30 19.17
C GLY A 74 -7.26 -11.83 20.32
N ASN A 75 -6.57 -12.96 20.17
CA ASN A 75 -5.73 -13.54 21.22
C ASN A 75 -4.58 -12.61 21.63
N THR A 76 -4.72 -11.99 22.81
CA THR A 76 -3.75 -11.03 23.35
C THR A 76 -2.41 -11.65 23.72
N ALA A 77 -2.33 -12.94 24.03
CA ALA A 77 -1.05 -13.62 24.24
C ALA A 77 -0.22 -13.63 22.95
N SER A 78 -0.87 -13.85 21.80
CA SER A 78 -0.19 -13.74 20.50
C SER A 78 0.26 -12.32 20.20
N LEU A 79 -0.51 -11.31 20.59
CA LEU A 79 -0.09 -9.91 20.46
C LEU A 79 1.21 -9.60 21.24
N MET A 80 1.36 -10.17 22.45
CA MET A 80 2.58 -10.01 23.24
C MET A 80 3.79 -10.68 22.57
N GLU A 81 3.61 -11.89 22.02
CA GLU A 81 4.66 -12.61 21.27
C GLU A 81 5.09 -11.85 20.02
N VAL A 82 4.16 -11.18 19.33
CA VAL A 82 4.49 -10.34 18.16
C VAL A 82 5.51 -9.25 18.51
N GLY A 83 5.43 -8.68 19.71
CA GLY A 83 6.34 -7.61 20.16
C GLY A 83 7.82 -7.99 20.09
N VAL A 84 8.16 -9.28 20.28
CA VAL A 84 9.54 -9.80 20.19
C VAL A 84 10.12 -9.65 18.78
N PHE A 85 9.27 -9.61 17.76
CA PHE A 85 9.66 -9.50 16.35
C PHE A 85 9.62 -8.05 15.84
N SER A 86 9.60 -7.06 16.74
CA SER A 86 9.58 -5.66 16.33
C SER A 86 10.83 -5.27 15.53
N GLY A 87 10.62 -4.48 14.48
CA GLY A 87 11.67 -3.86 13.69
C GLY A 87 12.05 -2.48 14.20
N GLN A 88 12.30 -1.56 13.27
CA GLN A 88 12.92 -0.26 13.56
C GLN A 88 12.09 0.68 14.45
N PHE A 89 10.78 0.46 14.51
CA PHE A 89 9.85 1.32 15.26
C PHE A 89 9.54 0.79 16.67
N GLY A 90 10.10 -0.36 17.05
CA GLY A 90 9.92 -0.97 18.36
C GLY A 90 8.55 -1.65 18.58
N PRO A 91 8.42 -2.37 19.70
CA PRO A 91 7.27 -3.24 19.97
C PRO A 91 5.97 -2.46 20.17
N GLU A 92 6.03 -1.30 20.82
CA GLU A 92 4.83 -0.49 21.12
C GLU A 92 4.11 -0.05 19.84
N LYS A 93 4.85 0.41 18.83
CA LYS A 93 4.29 0.87 17.56
C LYS A 93 3.73 -0.29 16.73
N LEU A 94 4.41 -1.44 16.73
CA LEU A 94 3.92 -2.65 16.07
C LEU A 94 2.61 -3.14 16.72
N ILE A 95 2.59 -3.26 18.05
CA ILE A 95 1.42 -3.69 18.82
C ILE A 95 0.26 -2.72 18.60
N SER A 96 0.49 -1.42 18.74
CA SER A 96 -0.54 -0.40 18.54
C SER A 96 -1.13 -0.43 17.13
N GLY A 97 -0.30 -0.59 16.09
CA GLY A 97 -0.79 -0.69 14.72
C GLY A 97 -1.62 -1.95 14.47
N LEU A 98 -1.20 -3.10 15.02
CA LEU A 98 -1.98 -4.35 14.91
C LEU A 98 -3.31 -4.25 15.66
N GLN A 99 -3.33 -3.63 16.84
CA GLN A 99 -4.56 -3.36 17.58
C GLN A 99 -5.51 -2.46 16.78
N GLY A 100 -4.98 -1.41 16.14
CA GLY A 100 -5.76 -0.55 15.27
C GLY A 100 -6.38 -1.34 14.11
N TRP A 101 -5.63 -2.24 13.49
CA TRP A 101 -6.15 -3.05 12.38
C TRP A 101 -7.16 -4.10 12.82
N LYS A 102 -6.93 -4.74 13.98
CA LYS A 102 -7.91 -5.65 14.59
C LYS A 102 -9.24 -4.94 14.82
N PHE A 103 -9.18 -3.73 15.37
CA PHE A 103 -10.36 -2.91 15.57
C PHE A 103 -11.11 -2.65 14.26
N ILE A 104 -10.40 -2.27 13.17
CA ILE A 104 -11.04 -2.06 11.86
C ILE A 104 -11.68 -3.34 11.34
N ILE A 105 -10.98 -4.48 11.39
CA ILE A 105 -11.49 -5.77 10.92
C ILE A 105 -12.76 -6.18 11.68
N ASP A 106 -12.78 -5.98 13.01
CA ASP A 106 -13.93 -6.33 13.84
C ASP A 106 -15.18 -5.53 13.49
N GLN A 107 -15.01 -4.27 13.06
CA GLN A 107 -16.12 -3.44 12.60
C GLN A 107 -16.54 -3.75 11.16
N LEU A 108 -15.58 -4.10 10.29
CA LEU A 108 -15.81 -4.42 8.88
C LEU A 108 -16.54 -5.77 8.69
N GLY A 109 -16.29 -6.73 9.59
CA GLY A 109 -16.81 -8.08 9.49
C GLY A 109 -16.11 -8.92 8.40
N LYS A 110 -16.71 -10.08 8.08
CA LYS A 110 -16.13 -11.05 7.14
C LYS A 110 -16.27 -10.54 5.69
N GLN A 111 -15.14 -10.48 4.99
CA GLN A 111 -15.04 -10.06 3.59
C GLN A 111 -14.29 -11.13 2.78
N ASN A 112 -14.61 -11.28 1.49
CA ASN A 112 -13.94 -12.25 0.62
C ASN A 112 -12.87 -11.59 -0.26
N PHE A 113 -11.70 -11.31 0.33
CA PHE A 113 -10.60 -10.68 -0.40
C PHE A 113 -9.97 -11.57 -1.49
N GLN A 114 -10.10 -12.90 -1.37
CA GLN A 114 -9.51 -13.85 -2.32
C GLN A 114 -10.21 -13.86 -3.67
N SER A 115 -11.52 -13.59 -3.72
CA SER A 115 -12.27 -13.57 -4.97
C SER A 115 -13.01 -12.26 -5.24
N CYS A 116 -12.81 -11.23 -4.42
CA CYS A 116 -13.35 -9.91 -4.71
C CYS A 116 -12.83 -9.39 -6.07
N SER A 117 -13.69 -8.65 -6.76
CA SER A 117 -13.35 -7.79 -7.88
C SER A 117 -12.56 -6.56 -7.44
N ALA A 118 -11.96 -5.83 -8.39
CA ALA A 118 -11.23 -4.61 -8.08
C ALA A 118 -12.17 -3.52 -7.51
N GLY A 119 -13.39 -3.40 -8.03
CA GLY A 119 -14.41 -2.49 -7.48
C GLY A 119 -14.83 -2.85 -6.05
N GLU A 120 -14.98 -4.14 -5.74
CA GLU A 120 -15.22 -4.58 -4.35
C GLU A 120 -14.03 -4.29 -3.44
N LEU A 121 -12.79 -4.50 -3.90
CA LEU A 121 -11.59 -4.14 -3.14
C LEU A 121 -11.54 -2.65 -2.81
N TYR A 122 -11.90 -1.79 -3.77
CA TYR A 122 -12.06 -0.35 -3.56
C TYR A 122 -13.15 -0.02 -2.54
N ASN A 123 -14.33 -0.64 -2.64
CA ASN A 123 -15.43 -0.42 -1.70
C ASN A 123 -15.04 -0.80 -0.28
N ILE A 124 -14.38 -1.96 -0.10
CA ILE A 124 -13.88 -2.41 1.20
C ILE A 124 -12.83 -1.42 1.74
N GLN A 125 -11.92 -0.90 0.91
CA GLN A 125 -10.96 0.11 1.34
C GLN A 125 -11.64 1.39 1.87
N ASN A 126 -12.71 1.85 1.20
CA ASN A 126 -13.46 3.01 1.66
C ASN A 126 -14.23 2.74 2.95
N GLU A 127 -14.80 1.56 3.12
CA GLU A 127 -15.48 1.17 4.36
C GLU A 127 -14.49 1.16 5.54
N CYS A 128 -13.31 0.55 5.37
CA CYS A 128 -12.22 0.62 6.34
C CYS A 128 -11.82 2.07 6.66
N LEU A 129 -11.77 2.95 5.66
CA LEU A 129 -11.41 4.36 5.84
C LEU A 129 -12.49 5.12 6.62
N LEU A 130 -13.77 4.82 6.37
CA LEU A 130 -14.89 5.39 7.13
C LEU A 130 -14.82 4.96 8.60
N ILE A 131 -14.59 3.68 8.87
CA ILE A 131 -14.40 3.15 10.23
C ILE A 131 -13.22 3.87 10.91
N ALA A 132 -12.07 3.94 10.23
CA ALA A 132 -10.86 4.56 10.79
C ALA A 132 -11.06 6.07 11.07
N ASN A 133 -11.77 6.80 10.20
CA ASN A 133 -12.05 8.22 10.42
C ASN A 133 -13.04 8.47 11.56
N GLN A 134 -14.05 7.62 11.72
CA GLN A 134 -15.07 7.76 12.78
C GLN A 134 -14.53 7.40 14.16
N LYS A 135 -13.62 6.42 14.23
CA LYS A 135 -13.18 5.82 15.50
C LYS A 135 -11.75 6.19 15.87
N GLN A 136 -10.97 6.70 14.92
CA GLN A 136 -9.58 7.14 15.10
C GLN A 136 -8.71 6.09 15.82
N PRO A 137 -8.62 4.86 15.28
CA PRO A 137 -7.79 3.83 15.89
C PRO A 137 -6.33 4.29 15.95
N LEU A 138 -5.67 4.05 17.07
CA LEU A 138 -4.27 4.39 17.26
C LEU A 138 -3.35 3.53 16.37
N GLY A 139 -2.17 4.06 16.04
CA GLY A 139 -1.09 3.28 15.43
C GLY A 139 -1.23 3.00 13.93
N ILE A 140 -2.26 3.52 13.25
CA ILE A 140 -2.41 3.38 11.80
C ILE A 140 -2.16 4.72 11.10
N GLY A 141 -0.99 4.83 10.45
CA GLY A 141 -0.69 5.88 9.48
C GLY A 141 -1.26 5.58 8.08
N PRO A 142 -1.25 6.56 7.16
CA PRO A 142 -1.71 6.39 5.77
C PRO A 142 -0.98 5.26 5.03
N TRP A 143 0.31 5.05 5.27
CA TRP A 143 1.05 3.97 4.64
C TRP A 143 0.54 2.61 5.12
N LEU A 144 0.48 2.42 6.45
CA LEU A 144 -0.02 1.18 7.06
C LEU A 144 -1.49 0.91 6.75
N PHE A 145 -2.26 1.95 6.48
CA PHE A 145 -3.65 1.85 6.03
C PHE A 145 -3.77 1.35 4.58
N CYS A 146 -3.05 1.96 3.64
CA CYS A 146 -3.19 1.63 2.21
C CYS A 146 -2.44 0.35 1.80
N ALA A 147 -1.34 0.03 2.48
CA ALA A 147 -0.44 -1.06 2.07
C ALA A 147 -1.09 -2.46 1.99
N PRO A 148 -1.98 -2.88 2.91
CA PRO A 148 -2.65 -4.18 2.79
C PRO A 148 -3.43 -4.32 1.48
N PHE A 149 -4.11 -3.27 1.04
CA PHE A 149 -4.85 -3.27 -0.24
C PHE A 149 -3.93 -3.36 -1.44
N LYS A 150 -2.77 -2.68 -1.42
CA LYS A 150 -1.73 -2.86 -2.44
C LYS A 150 -1.19 -4.29 -2.46
N ILE A 151 -0.98 -4.91 -1.29
CA ILE A 151 -0.52 -6.29 -1.18
C ILE A 151 -1.54 -7.25 -1.79
N VAL A 152 -2.84 -7.07 -1.49
CA VAL A 152 -3.92 -7.83 -2.13
C VAL A 152 -3.91 -7.61 -3.65
N ALA A 153 -3.80 -6.36 -4.11
CA ALA A 153 -3.76 -6.02 -5.53
C ALA A 153 -2.56 -6.65 -6.27
N ILE A 154 -1.39 -6.74 -5.63
CA ILE A 154 -0.21 -7.39 -6.22
C ILE A 154 -0.40 -8.89 -6.28
N GLN A 155 -0.89 -9.53 -5.21
CA GLN A 155 -1.10 -10.98 -5.19
C GLN A 155 -2.20 -11.38 -6.18
N ARG A 156 -3.29 -10.61 -6.26
CA ARG A 156 -4.40 -10.86 -7.19
C ARG A 156 -4.06 -10.33 -8.58
N ASN A 157 -3.12 -10.99 -9.25
CA ASN A 157 -2.65 -10.59 -10.58
C ASN A 157 -3.74 -10.60 -11.65
N ASP A 158 -4.84 -11.32 -11.41
CA ASP A 158 -6.06 -11.30 -12.22
C ASP A 158 -6.73 -9.92 -12.22
N LEU A 159 -6.53 -9.11 -11.18
CA LEU A 159 -7.06 -7.74 -11.10
C LEU A 159 -6.25 -6.72 -11.91
N TRP A 160 -5.03 -7.05 -12.38
CA TRP A 160 -4.14 -6.07 -13.02
C TRP A 160 -4.67 -5.57 -14.37
N GLY A 161 -5.62 -6.27 -14.98
CA GLY A 161 -6.32 -5.81 -16.17
C GLY A 161 -7.45 -4.81 -15.88
N SER A 162 -7.93 -4.72 -14.64
CA SER A 162 -9.13 -3.96 -14.27
C SER A 162 -8.86 -2.47 -14.14
N GLU A 163 -9.74 -1.64 -14.72
CA GLU A 163 -9.67 -0.18 -14.56
C GLU A 163 -10.10 0.27 -13.16
N ASP A 164 -11.08 -0.41 -12.55
CA ASP A 164 -11.52 -0.14 -11.17
C ASP A 164 -10.38 -0.27 -10.14
N LEU A 165 -9.30 -0.99 -10.47
CA LEU A 165 -8.13 -1.09 -9.60
C LEU A 165 -7.41 0.25 -9.44
N ASP A 166 -7.56 1.15 -10.42
CA ASP A 166 -6.98 2.50 -10.37
C ASP A 166 -7.65 3.39 -9.31
N ASP A 167 -8.78 2.97 -8.73
CA ASP A 167 -9.43 3.68 -7.62
C ASP A 167 -8.99 3.20 -6.24
N VAL A 168 -8.36 2.02 -6.13
CA VAL A 168 -7.74 1.56 -4.88
C VAL A 168 -6.54 2.44 -4.56
N LEU A 169 -6.56 3.12 -3.43
CA LEU A 169 -5.49 4.00 -2.97
C LEU A 169 -4.23 3.18 -2.67
N MET A 170 -3.14 3.60 -3.29
CA MET A 170 -1.83 3.00 -3.09
C MET A 170 -1.09 3.68 -1.91
N PRO A 171 -0.26 2.95 -1.15
CA PRO A 171 0.53 3.53 -0.09
C PRO A 171 1.54 4.56 -0.62
N LEU A 172 1.72 5.64 0.14
CA LEU A 172 2.71 6.68 -0.12
C LEU A 172 3.95 6.48 0.73
N GLY A 173 4.92 5.74 0.20
CA GLY A 173 6.26 5.71 0.78
C GLY A 173 7.03 6.99 0.48
N THR A 174 8.02 7.33 1.31
CA THR A 174 8.94 8.45 1.10
C THR A 174 9.54 8.47 -0.31
N LYS A 175 9.84 7.29 -0.87
CA LYS A 175 10.37 7.16 -2.23
C LYS A 175 9.35 7.49 -3.32
N VAL A 176 8.07 7.13 -3.16
CA VAL A 176 7.02 7.53 -4.11
C VAL A 176 6.89 9.05 -4.11
N ILE A 177 6.90 9.67 -2.92
CA ILE A 177 6.85 11.12 -2.77
C ILE A 177 8.05 11.80 -3.45
N ARG A 178 9.27 11.29 -3.25
CA ARG A 178 10.46 11.78 -3.96
C ARG A 178 10.33 11.65 -5.47
N GLY A 179 9.77 10.54 -5.95
CA GLY A 179 9.48 10.35 -7.37
C GLY A 179 8.56 11.44 -7.90
N VAL A 180 7.46 11.74 -7.20
CA VAL A 180 6.53 12.82 -7.58
C VAL A 180 7.22 14.20 -7.56
N LYS A 181 8.00 14.51 -6.51
CA LYS A 181 8.74 15.78 -6.43
C LYS A 181 9.71 15.98 -7.61
N LYS A 182 10.40 14.92 -8.02
CA LYS A 182 11.27 14.95 -9.21
C LYS A 182 10.48 15.26 -10.49
N LEU A 183 9.29 14.68 -10.66
CA LEU A 183 8.43 14.96 -11.83
C LEU A 183 7.97 16.44 -11.85
N ILE A 184 7.64 17.01 -10.69
CA ILE A 184 7.31 18.43 -10.55
C ILE A 184 8.50 19.31 -10.95
N GLN A 185 9.69 19.02 -10.42
CA GLN A 185 10.92 19.77 -10.73
C GLN A 185 11.29 19.70 -12.22
N GLN A 186 10.99 18.58 -12.87
CA GLN A 186 11.18 18.38 -14.31
C GLN A 186 10.12 19.11 -15.16
N GLY A 187 9.05 19.62 -14.54
CA GLY A 187 8.00 20.36 -15.23
C GLY A 187 7.14 19.46 -16.14
N CYS A 188 6.92 18.21 -15.74
CA CYS A 188 6.05 17.29 -16.48
C CYS A 188 4.60 17.82 -16.53
N THR A 189 3.91 17.59 -17.66
CA THR A 189 2.55 18.11 -17.86
C THR A 189 1.53 17.54 -16.88
N TYR A 190 1.66 16.27 -16.50
CA TYR A 190 0.76 15.63 -15.53
C TYR A 190 0.88 16.15 -14.09
N THR A 191 1.88 16.99 -13.78
CA THR A 191 2.07 17.62 -12.45
C THR A 191 1.82 19.13 -12.42
N GLN A 192 1.38 19.76 -13.51
CA GLN A 192 1.34 21.23 -13.63
C GLN A 192 0.46 21.97 -12.61
N SER A 193 -0.56 21.30 -12.05
CA SER A 193 -1.45 21.90 -11.05
C SER A 193 -0.96 21.74 -9.60
N LEU A 194 0.26 21.24 -9.40
CA LEU A 194 0.76 20.83 -8.10
C LEU A 194 1.99 21.63 -7.69
N ASP A 195 2.04 21.98 -6.41
CA ASP A 195 3.20 22.60 -5.79
C ASP A 195 3.99 21.53 -5.01
N ILE A 196 5.33 21.62 -5.07
CA ILE A 196 6.22 20.67 -4.37
C ILE A 196 5.98 20.63 -2.86
N ASN A 197 5.50 21.74 -2.27
CA ASN A 197 5.21 21.88 -0.85
C ASN A 197 3.89 21.19 -0.44
N MET A 198 3.08 20.73 -1.40
CA MET A 198 1.91 19.89 -1.12
C MET A 198 2.31 18.48 -0.63
N PHE A 199 3.60 18.12 -0.72
CA PHE A 199 4.10 16.79 -0.39
C PHE A 199 5.14 16.84 0.73
N SER A 200 4.80 16.32 1.91
CA SER A 200 5.75 16.08 2.99
C SER A 200 6.36 14.68 2.88
N GLU A 201 7.64 14.52 3.21
CA GLU A 201 8.24 13.19 3.40
C GLU A 201 7.96 12.62 4.80
N GLU A 202 7.52 13.47 5.73
CA GLU A 202 7.05 13.03 7.04
C GLU A 202 5.62 12.52 6.92
N GLU A 203 5.38 11.33 7.47
CA GLU A 203 4.06 10.73 7.48
C GLU A 203 3.16 11.51 8.46
N GLY A 204 2.20 12.26 7.91
CA GLY A 204 1.20 12.98 8.70
C GLY A 204 0.18 12.04 9.35
N GLY A 205 -0.85 12.63 9.97
CA GLY A 205 -2.01 11.88 10.44
C GLY A 205 -2.71 11.14 9.28
N LEU A 206 -3.53 10.14 9.63
CA LEU A 206 -4.24 9.32 8.63
C LEU A 206 -5.05 10.19 7.65
N LYS A 207 -5.76 11.21 8.16
CA LYS A 207 -6.62 12.07 7.34
C LYS A 207 -5.82 12.88 6.32
N GLU A 208 -4.78 13.59 6.78
CA GLU A 208 -3.91 14.39 5.92
C GLU A 208 -3.17 13.50 4.92
N GLY A 209 -2.64 12.37 5.40
CA GLY A 209 -1.92 11.40 4.60
C GLY A 209 -2.76 10.76 3.48
N ILE A 210 -4.03 10.47 3.75
CA ILE A 210 -4.97 9.99 2.72
C ILE A 210 -5.29 11.08 1.70
N GLY A 211 -5.35 12.35 2.12
CA GLY A 211 -5.43 13.49 1.20
C GLY A 211 -4.26 13.53 0.22
N THR A 212 -3.04 13.39 0.73
CA THR A 212 -1.83 13.29 -0.11
C THR A 212 -1.86 12.05 -1.00
N ALA A 213 -2.33 10.90 -0.49
CA ALA A 213 -2.47 9.66 -1.27
C ALA A 213 -3.37 9.86 -2.49
N LYS A 214 -4.49 10.57 -2.33
CA LYS A 214 -5.39 10.91 -3.44
C LYS A 214 -4.70 11.81 -4.48
N LEU A 215 -3.96 12.83 -4.06
CA LEU A 215 -3.22 13.70 -4.98
C LEU A 215 -2.20 12.92 -5.81
N VAL A 216 -1.45 12.02 -5.18
CA VAL A 216 -0.47 11.18 -5.88
C VAL A 216 -1.17 10.13 -6.76
N GLN A 217 -2.32 9.59 -6.34
CA GLN A 217 -3.13 8.69 -7.15
C GLN A 217 -3.57 9.38 -8.45
N ASP A 218 -4.00 10.63 -8.39
CA ASP A 218 -4.43 11.39 -9.58
C ASP A 218 -3.27 11.61 -10.58
N ILE A 219 -2.06 11.88 -10.08
CA ILE A 219 -0.84 11.91 -10.92
C ILE A 219 -0.63 10.54 -11.55
N SER A 220 -0.73 9.49 -10.74
CA SER A 220 -0.50 8.11 -11.19
C SER A 220 -1.49 7.69 -12.27
N LYS A 221 -2.76 8.10 -12.18
CA LYS A 221 -3.79 7.88 -13.19
C LYS A 221 -3.44 8.56 -14.52
N LYS A 222 -2.94 9.81 -14.47
CA LYS A 222 -2.50 10.52 -15.68
C LYS A 222 -1.33 9.81 -16.36
N ILE A 223 -0.32 9.39 -15.60
CA ILE A 223 0.83 8.65 -16.13
C ILE A 223 0.39 7.28 -16.67
N ALA A 224 -0.48 6.56 -15.95
CA ALA A 224 -1.01 5.26 -16.35
C ALA A 224 -1.76 5.34 -17.69
N LYS A 225 -2.54 6.42 -17.90
CA LYS A 225 -3.22 6.68 -19.17
C LYS A 225 -2.24 6.88 -20.34
N ILE A 226 -1.16 7.63 -20.13
CA ILE A 226 -0.13 7.87 -21.16
C ILE A 226 0.58 6.56 -21.55
N SER A 227 0.96 5.78 -20.55
CA SER A 227 1.72 4.53 -20.70
C SER A 227 0.86 3.28 -20.88
N LYS A 228 -0.47 3.45 -20.99
CA LYS A 228 -1.47 2.38 -21.18
C LYS A 228 -1.30 1.24 -20.16
N THR A 229 -1.16 1.59 -18.89
CA THR A 229 -1.01 0.65 -17.78
C THR A 229 -1.99 0.96 -16.65
N ARG A 230 -1.75 0.44 -15.44
CA ARG A 230 -2.52 0.69 -14.22
C ARG A 230 -1.74 1.47 -13.19
N VAL A 231 -2.46 2.17 -12.31
CA VAL A 231 -1.92 2.93 -11.18
C VAL A 231 -1.06 2.05 -10.27
N LEU A 232 -1.43 0.78 -10.11
CA LEU A 232 -0.64 -0.20 -9.35
C LEU A 232 0.82 -0.27 -9.85
N HIS A 233 1.02 -0.27 -11.17
CA HIS A 233 2.35 -0.30 -11.78
C HIS A 233 3.04 1.05 -11.63
N ILE A 234 2.32 2.16 -11.86
CA ILE A 234 2.89 3.50 -11.71
C ILE A 234 3.36 3.75 -10.27
N ASN A 235 2.62 3.35 -9.24
CA ASN A 235 3.02 3.55 -7.85
C ASN A 235 4.35 2.83 -7.52
N SER A 236 4.52 1.58 -7.96
CA SER A 236 5.77 0.85 -7.80
C SER A 236 6.91 1.42 -8.66
N GLY A 237 6.60 1.92 -9.86
CA GLY A 237 7.56 2.62 -10.72
C GLY A 237 8.05 3.93 -10.09
N LEU A 238 7.14 4.73 -9.52
CA LEU A 238 7.48 5.96 -8.82
C LEU A 238 8.35 5.71 -7.59
N TYR A 239 8.15 4.58 -6.90
CA TYR A 239 9.04 4.14 -5.82
C TYR A 239 10.47 3.93 -6.34
N LEU A 240 10.66 3.20 -7.43
CA LEU A 240 11.99 2.95 -8.02
C LEU A 240 12.61 4.25 -8.58
N TYR A 241 11.80 5.08 -9.22
CA TYR A 241 12.23 6.38 -9.75
C TYR A 241 12.70 7.32 -8.65
N GLY A 242 11.99 7.37 -7.52
CA GLY A 242 12.42 8.10 -6.34
C GLY A 242 13.66 7.52 -5.65
N LYS A 243 14.00 6.25 -5.90
CA LYS A 243 15.24 5.61 -5.46
C LYS A 243 16.41 5.78 -6.44
N GLU A 244 16.18 6.33 -7.64
CA GLU A 244 17.17 6.38 -8.73
C GLU A 244 17.51 4.99 -9.29
N GLU A 245 16.56 4.07 -9.23
CA GLU A 245 16.70 2.69 -9.71
C GLU A 245 15.94 2.42 -11.02
N THR A 246 15.43 3.49 -11.66
CA THR A 246 14.82 3.46 -13.00
C THR A 246 15.78 3.98 -14.04
#